data_AF-A0A7J7U329-F1
#
_entry.id   AF-A0A7J7U329-F1
#
_cell.length_a   1.000
_cell.length_b   1.000
_cell.length_c   1.000
_cell.angle_alpha   90.00
_cell.angle_beta   90.00
_cell.angle_gamma   90.00
#
_symmetry.space_group_name_H-M   'P 1'
#
loop_
_entity.id
_entity.type
_entity.pdbx_description
1 polymer ?
#
loop_
_entity_poly.entity_id
_entity_poly.type
_entity_poly.pdbx_seq_one_letter_code
_entity_poly.pdbx_strand_id
1 'polypeptide(L)'
;MDVADPQQLGMFTEGELMSVGMDTFIHRIDSTEVIYQPRRKRAKLIGKYLMGDLLGEGSYGKVKEVLDSETLCRRAVKILKKKKLRRIPNGEANVKKEIQLLRRLRHKNVIQLVDVLYNEEKQKIYPLGLGWGGMGHDTHMSFPSYSEAS
;
A
#
# COMPACT_ATOMS: atom_id res chain seq x y z
N MET A 1 62.39 -11.70 41.79
CA MET A 1 61.89 -11.78 40.41
C MET A 1 61.22 -13.12 40.32
N ASP A 2 59.91 -13.16 40.50
CA ASP A 2 59.12 -14.38 40.36
C ASP A 2 57.81 -14.02 39.69
N VAL A 3 57.62 -14.66 38.53
CA VAL A 3 56.50 -14.52 37.62
C VAL A 3 55.37 -15.39 38.16
N ALA A 4 54.20 -14.80 38.42
CA ALA A 4 53.00 -15.54 38.80
C ALA A 4 52.00 -15.51 37.63
N ASP A 5 51.73 -16.71 37.11
CA ASP A 5 50.75 -17.02 36.06
C ASP A 5 49.33 -16.54 36.40
N PRO A 6 48.60 -15.94 35.45
CA PRO A 6 47.17 -15.73 35.56
C PRO A 6 46.41 -17.06 35.42
N GLN A 7 45.58 -17.31 36.43
CA GLN A 7 44.79 -18.52 36.63
C GLN A 7 43.87 -18.86 35.45
N GLN A 8 43.82 -20.17 35.16
CA GLN A 8 42.88 -20.83 34.24
C GLN A 8 41.43 -20.51 34.64
N LEU A 9 40.65 -19.93 33.73
CA LEU A 9 39.18 -19.91 33.84
C LEU A 9 38.63 -20.99 32.92
N GLY A 10 38.02 -22.00 33.56
CA GLY A 10 37.62 -23.26 32.98
C GLY A 10 36.62 -23.17 31.83
N MET A 11 36.72 -24.20 30.99
CA MET A 11 35.84 -24.54 29.90
C MET A 11 34.38 -24.62 30.36
N PHE A 12 33.50 -23.83 29.76
CA PHE A 12 32.06 -24.09 29.81
C PHE A 12 31.70 -25.10 28.71
N THR A 13 31.04 -26.18 29.11
CA THR A 13 30.57 -27.28 28.25
C THR A 13 29.50 -26.80 27.25
N GLU A 14 29.50 -27.37 26.04
CA GLU A 14 28.62 -27.05 24.90
C GLU A 14 27.10 -27.06 25.18
N GLY A 15 26.67 -27.50 26.36
CA GLY A 15 25.26 -27.56 26.76
C GLY A 15 24.63 -26.24 27.21
N GLU A 16 25.40 -25.24 27.67
CA GLU A 16 24.82 -23.98 28.20
C GLU A 16 24.58 -22.90 27.14
N LEU A 17 25.09 -23.07 25.91
CA LEU A 17 24.85 -22.13 24.81
C LEU A 17 23.47 -22.32 24.13
N MET A 18 22.74 -23.39 24.45
CA MET A 18 21.41 -23.63 23.86
C MET A 18 20.26 -22.91 24.59
N SER A 19 20.54 -22.17 25.67
CA SER A 19 19.51 -21.45 26.45
C SER A 19 19.40 -19.97 26.11
N VAL A 20 20.29 -19.39 25.31
CA VAL A 20 20.19 -17.97 24.89
C VAL A 20 19.68 -17.93 23.46
N GLY A 21 18.35 -17.99 23.33
CA GLY A 21 17.62 -17.93 22.07
C GLY A 21 17.78 -16.59 21.36
N MET A 22 18.92 -16.42 20.67
CA MET A 22 19.15 -15.38 19.68
C MET A 22 19.96 -15.98 18.53
N ASP A 23 19.29 -16.79 17.72
CA ASP A 23 19.79 -17.25 16.44
C ASP A 23 19.99 -16.04 15.51
N THR A 24 21.19 -15.50 15.48
CA THR A 24 21.68 -14.73 14.34
C THR A 24 22.02 -15.69 13.19
N PHE A 25 21.03 -16.43 12.69
CA PHE A 25 21.14 -17.22 11.47
C PHE A 25 21.06 -16.28 10.26
N ILE A 26 22.18 -15.64 9.94
CA ILE A 26 22.41 -15.24 8.54
C ILE A 26 22.77 -16.53 7.80
N HIS A 27 21.76 -17.20 7.26
CA HIS A 27 21.96 -18.38 6.42
C HIS A 27 22.76 -17.96 5.18
N ARG A 28 23.98 -18.47 5.03
CA ARG A 28 24.75 -18.34 3.78
C ARG A 28 24.00 -19.14 2.71
N ILE A 29 23.38 -18.43 1.77
CA ILE A 29 22.71 -18.99 0.60
C ILE A 29 23.70 -18.90 -0.55
N ASP A 30 23.92 -20.00 -1.27
CA ASP A 30 24.76 -20.00 -2.47
C ASP A 30 24.15 -19.10 -3.55
N SER A 31 24.97 -18.36 -4.29
CA SER A 31 24.48 -17.40 -5.29
C SER A 31 23.62 -18.06 -6.38
N THR A 32 23.75 -19.37 -6.60
CA THR A 32 22.94 -20.14 -7.54
C THR A 32 21.53 -20.45 -7.03
N GLU A 33 21.29 -20.39 -5.72
CA GLU A 33 19.98 -20.62 -5.08
C GLU A 33 19.14 -19.35 -4.95
N VAL A 34 19.72 -18.17 -5.23
CA VAL A 34 18.99 -16.89 -5.27
C VAL A 34 18.16 -16.84 -6.56
N ILE A 35 17.07 -17.59 -6.59
CA ILE A 35 16.07 -17.48 -7.65
C ILE A 35 15.32 -16.16 -7.44
N TYR A 36 15.75 -15.08 -8.09
CA TYR A 36 14.91 -13.90 -8.26
C TYR A 36 13.69 -14.32 -9.08
N GLN A 37 12.63 -14.74 -8.40
CA GLN A 37 11.31 -14.83 -9.01
C GLN A 37 10.70 -13.44 -8.91
N PRO A 38 10.72 -12.62 -9.97
CA PRO A 38 9.86 -11.45 -9.99
C PRO A 38 8.44 -12.00 -9.83
N ARG A 39 7.84 -11.81 -8.66
CA ARG A 39 6.43 -12.12 -8.46
C ARG A 39 5.66 -11.15 -9.33
N ARG A 40 5.46 -11.52 -10.60
CA ARG A 40 4.67 -10.77 -11.56
C ARG A 40 3.26 -10.67 -10.98
N LYS A 41 2.99 -9.57 -10.25
CA LYS A 41 1.64 -9.22 -9.83
C LYS A 41 0.84 -9.10 -11.13
N ARG A 42 -0.12 -10.00 -11.34
CA ARG A 42 -0.99 -9.92 -12.52
C ARG A 42 -1.64 -8.54 -12.55
N ALA A 43 -1.36 -7.80 -13.62
CA ALA A 43 -2.03 -6.55 -13.93
C ALA A 43 -3.55 -6.75 -13.86
N LYS A 44 -4.23 -5.96 -13.05
CA LYS A 44 -5.67 -6.06 -12.89
C LYS A 44 -6.32 -4.89 -13.62
N LEU A 45 -7.14 -5.19 -14.61
CA LEU A 45 -7.98 -4.18 -15.26
C LEU A 45 -9.36 -4.12 -14.61
N ILE A 46 -9.88 -2.90 -14.49
CA ILE A 46 -11.28 -2.61 -14.12
C ILE A 46 -11.81 -1.62 -15.15
N GLY A 47 -12.66 -2.12 -16.07
CA GLY A 47 -13.03 -1.35 -17.26
C GLY A 47 -11.77 -1.03 -18.08
N LYS A 48 -11.58 0.26 -18.40
CA LYS A 48 -10.40 0.80 -19.10
C LYS A 48 -9.21 1.14 -18.19
N TYR A 49 -9.33 0.89 -16.89
CA TYR A 49 -8.33 1.36 -15.94
C TYR A 49 -7.45 0.22 -15.43
N LEU A 50 -6.14 0.39 -15.56
CA LEU A 50 -5.12 -0.53 -15.08
C LEU A 50 -4.77 -0.22 -13.61
N MET A 51 -5.07 -1.16 -12.72
CA MET A 51 -4.83 -1.01 -11.29
C MET A 51 -3.35 -1.17 -10.94
N GLY A 52 -2.82 -0.16 -10.24
CA GLY A 52 -1.45 -0.14 -9.72
C GLY A 52 -1.37 -0.39 -8.21
N ASP A 53 -0.39 0.26 -7.61
CA ASP A 53 -0.03 0.09 -6.21
C ASP A 53 -1.01 0.76 -5.24
N LEU A 54 -0.88 0.40 -3.95
CA LEU A 54 -1.67 0.98 -2.87
C LEU A 54 -1.09 2.35 -2.51
N LEU A 55 -1.91 3.40 -2.62
CA LEU A 55 -1.54 4.75 -2.23
C LEU A 55 -1.86 5.03 -0.76
N GLY A 56 -2.92 4.39 -0.24
CA GLY A 56 -3.29 4.56 1.16
C GLY A 56 -4.43 3.64 1.57
N GLU A 57 -4.60 3.48 2.88
CA GLU A 57 -5.72 2.76 3.47
C GLU A 57 -6.40 3.66 4.51
N GLY A 58 -7.73 3.72 4.44
CA GLY A 58 -8.54 4.51 5.36
C GLY A 58 -9.76 3.72 5.85
N SER A 59 -10.54 4.38 6.70
CA SER A 59 -11.72 3.79 7.36
C SER A 59 -12.72 3.20 6.36
N TYR A 60 -13.02 3.93 5.28
CA TYR A 60 -14.00 3.52 4.28
C TYR A 60 -13.46 2.50 3.25
N GLY A 61 -12.14 2.43 3.04
CA GLY A 61 -11.57 1.60 1.99
C GLY A 61 -10.10 1.86 1.70
N LYS A 62 -9.64 1.32 0.58
CA LYS A 62 -8.23 1.43 0.13
C LYS A 62 -8.17 2.35 -1.09
N VAL A 63 -7.19 3.24 -1.15
CA VAL A 63 -6.92 4.07 -2.31
C VAL A 63 -5.75 3.45 -3.08
N LYS A 64 -5.94 3.24 -4.36
CA LYS A 64 -4.92 2.71 -5.26
C LYS A 64 -4.62 3.67 -6.38
N GLU A 65 -3.41 3.56 -6.91
CA GLU A 65 -3.08 4.17 -8.18
C GLU A 65 -3.76 3.42 -9.31
N VAL A 66 -4.14 4.16 -10.34
CA VAL A 66 -4.71 3.60 -11.55
C VAL A 66 -4.25 4.36 -12.79
N LEU A 67 -3.92 3.64 -13.85
CA LEU A 67 -3.59 4.22 -15.15
C LEU A 67 -4.78 4.08 -16.08
N ASP A 68 -5.23 5.19 -16.66
CA ASP A 68 -6.24 5.17 -17.72
C ASP A 68 -5.61 4.70 -19.03
N SER A 69 -6.12 3.62 -19.63
CA SER A 69 -5.55 3.08 -20.88
C SER A 69 -5.78 3.99 -22.09
N GLU A 70 -6.78 4.87 -22.04
CA GLU A 70 -7.12 5.77 -23.15
C GLU A 70 -6.30 7.06 -23.08
N THR A 71 -6.25 7.68 -21.90
CA THR A 71 -5.57 8.98 -21.71
C THR A 71 -4.14 8.86 -21.21
N LEU A 72 -3.69 7.65 -20.84
CA LEU A 72 -2.39 7.35 -20.22
C LEU A 72 -2.09 8.22 -18.98
N CYS A 73 -3.12 8.78 -18.36
CA CYS A 73 -3.00 9.58 -17.16
C CYS A 73 -3.06 8.72 -15.91
N ARG A 74 -2.10 8.92 -15.00
CA ARG A 74 -2.11 8.34 -13.65
C ARG A 74 -3.17 9.05 -12.81
N ARG A 75 -4.01 8.27 -12.14
CA ARG A 75 -5.16 8.71 -11.34
C ARG A 75 -5.20 7.94 -10.03
N ALA A 76 -6.00 8.42 -9.09
CA ALA A 76 -6.28 7.70 -7.85
C ALA A 76 -7.69 7.12 -7.88
N VAL A 77 -7.83 5.88 -7.41
CA VAL A 77 -9.13 5.21 -7.25
C VAL A 77 -9.32 4.78 -5.80
N LYS A 78 -10.40 5.25 -5.18
CA LYS A 78 -10.82 4.77 -3.85
C LYS A 78 -11.63 3.50 -4.06
N ILE A 79 -11.34 2.43 -3.33
CA ILE A 79 -12.02 1.14 -3.45
C ILE A 79 -12.90 0.97 -2.23
N LEU A 80 -14.20 1.21 -2.42
CA LEU A 80 -15.21 1.14 -1.37
C LEU A 80 -16.00 -0.16 -1.50
N LYS A 81 -16.14 -0.91 -0.41
CA LYS A 81 -16.97 -2.14 -0.37
C LYS A 81 -18.29 -1.82 0.32
N LYS A 82 -19.44 -1.97 -0.36
CA LYS A 82 -20.75 -1.70 0.25
C LYS A 82 -20.95 -2.50 1.54
N LYS A 83 -20.48 -3.75 1.59
CA LYS A 83 -20.47 -4.57 2.82
C LYS A 83 -19.75 -3.90 4.01
N LYS A 84 -18.65 -3.19 3.77
CA LYS A 84 -17.90 -2.45 4.81
C LYS A 84 -18.65 -1.18 5.19
N LEU A 85 -19.23 -0.47 4.22
CA LEU A 85 -20.01 0.74 4.46
C LEU A 85 -21.25 0.47 5.33
N ARG A 86 -21.93 -0.67 5.13
CA ARG A 86 -23.09 -1.05 5.96
C ARG A 86 -22.76 -1.29 7.44
N ARG A 87 -21.50 -1.59 7.77
CA ARG A 87 -21.04 -1.73 9.16
C ARG A 87 -20.79 -0.39 9.84
N ILE A 88 -20.61 0.68 9.06
CA ILE A 88 -20.36 2.02 9.57
C ILE A 88 -21.71 2.74 9.66
N PRO A 89 -22.06 3.37 10.80
CA PRO A 89 -23.29 4.14 10.91
C PRO A 89 -23.31 5.23 9.83
N ASN A 90 -24.39 5.28 9.05
CA ASN A 90 -24.55 6.21 7.91
C ASN A 90 -23.45 6.14 6.84
N GLY A 91 -22.69 5.04 6.74
CA GLY A 91 -21.55 4.93 5.80
C GLY A 91 -21.93 5.13 4.33
N GLU A 92 -23.04 4.53 3.88
CA GLU A 92 -23.52 4.71 2.51
C GLU A 92 -24.00 6.14 2.23
N ALA A 93 -24.68 6.76 3.18
CA ALA A 93 -25.12 8.15 3.07
C ALA A 93 -23.93 9.11 3.02
N ASN A 94 -22.90 8.88 3.84
CA ASN A 94 -21.71 9.73 3.88
C ASN A 94 -20.93 9.67 2.57
N VAL A 95 -20.75 8.47 2.01
CA VAL A 95 -20.08 8.31 0.70
C VAL A 95 -20.90 8.97 -0.42
N LYS A 96 -22.24 8.86 -0.40
CA LYS A 96 -23.08 9.57 -1.38
C LYS A 96 -22.91 11.09 -1.27
N LYS A 97 -22.87 11.63 -0.04
CA LYS A 97 -22.62 13.06 0.20
C LYS A 97 -21.22 13.48 -0.27
N GLU A 98 -20.19 12.71 0.05
CA GLU A 98 -18.81 12.95 -0.39
C GLU A 98 -18.72 13.04 -1.92
N ILE A 99 -19.31 12.07 -2.63
CA ILE A 99 -19.36 12.06 -4.10
C ILE A 99 -20.13 13.28 -4.63
N GLN A 100 -21.26 13.64 -4.05
CA GLN A 100 -22.04 14.81 -4.47
C GLN A 100 -21.28 16.13 -4.27
N LEU A 101 -20.54 16.27 -3.16
CA LEU A 101 -19.70 17.42 -2.89
C LEU A 101 -18.55 17.50 -3.90
N LEU A 102 -17.81 16.42 -4.09
CA LEU A 102 -16.69 16.36 -5.04
C LEU A 102 -17.12 16.56 -6.50
N ARG A 103 -18.37 16.25 -6.85
CA ARG A 103 -18.94 16.57 -8.17
C ARG A 103 -19.11 18.06 -8.43
N ARG A 104 -19.40 18.84 -7.39
CA ARG A 104 -19.64 20.29 -7.47
C ARG A 104 -18.37 21.09 -7.24
N LEU A 105 -17.42 20.55 -6.48
CA LEU A 105 -16.14 21.17 -6.20
C LEU A 105 -15.20 21.05 -7.40
N ARG A 106 -14.92 22.18 -8.06
CA ARG A 106 -13.91 22.30 -9.11
C ARG A 106 -12.94 23.40 -8.72
N HIS A 107 -11.81 23.01 -8.17
CA HIS A 107 -10.78 23.95 -7.73
C HIS A 107 -9.40 23.33 -7.91
N LYS A 108 -8.40 24.14 -8.29
CA LYS A 108 -7.02 23.68 -8.56
C LYS A 108 -6.39 22.91 -7.40
N ASN A 109 -6.75 23.28 -6.16
CA ASN A 109 -6.20 22.67 -4.94
C ASN A 109 -7.12 21.60 -4.32
N VAL A 110 -8.24 21.25 -4.98
CA VAL A 110 -9.19 20.26 -4.47
C VAL A 110 -9.22 19.09 -5.44
N ILE A 111 -9.20 17.87 -4.90
CA ILE A 111 -9.29 16.65 -5.71
C ILE A 111 -10.61 16.67 -6.47
N GLN A 112 -10.54 16.71 -7.79
CA GLN A 112 -11.72 16.64 -8.63
C GLN A 112 -12.10 15.19 -8.90
N LEU A 113 -13.39 14.89 -8.79
CA LEU A 113 -13.94 13.61 -9.21
C LEU A 113 -14.00 13.54 -10.74
N VAL A 114 -13.36 12.52 -11.32
CA VAL A 114 -13.32 12.28 -12.77
C VAL A 114 -14.47 11.37 -13.18
N ASP A 115 -14.59 10.24 -12.50
CA ASP A 115 -15.53 9.18 -12.87
C ASP A 115 -15.90 8.35 -11.63
N VAL A 116 -17.00 7.60 -11.69
CA VAL A 116 -17.37 6.63 -10.65
C VAL A 116 -17.85 5.35 -11.29
N LEU A 117 -17.08 4.29 -11.08
CA LEU A 117 -17.47 2.95 -11.54
C LEU A 117 -18.20 2.21 -10.43
N TYR A 118 -19.30 1.56 -10.80
CA TYR A 118 -20.07 0.72 -9.91
C TYR A 118 -19.96 -0.72 -10.37
N ASN A 119 -19.63 -1.62 -9.44
CA ASN A 119 -19.64 -3.05 -9.68
C ASN A 119 -20.64 -3.70 -8.72
N GLU A 120 -21.80 -4.08 -9.26
CA GLU A 120 -22.90 -4.64 -8.47
C GLU A 120 -22.60 -6.05 -7.97
N GLU A 121 -22.02 -6.91 -8.82
CA GLU A 121 -21.66 -8.29 -8.45
C GLU A 121 -20.73 -8.34 -7.22
N LYS A 122 -19.68 -7.51 -7.24
CA LYS A 122 -18.69 -7.45 -6.17
C LYS A 122 -19.07 -6.46 -5.07
N GLN A 123 -20.21 -5.78 -5.22
CA GLN A 123 -20.71 -4.76 -4.30
C GLN A 123 -19.63 -3.71 -3.98
N LYS A 124 -18.97 -3.19 -5.03
CA LYS A 124 -17.87 -2.22 -4.93
C LYS A 124 -18.18 -0.94 -5.69
N ILE A 125 -17.72 0.16 -5.13
CA ILE A 125 -17.79 1.49 -5.73
C ILE A 125 -16.35 1.98 -5.88
N TYR A 126 -16.04 2.50 -7.07
CA TYR A 126 -14.74 3.00 -7.45
C TYR A 126 -14.86 4.46 -7.91
N PRO A 127 -14.92 5.43 -6.98
CA PRO A 127 -14.75 6.83 -7.37
C PRO A 127 -13.29 7.08 -7.75
N LEU A 128 -13.10 7.61 -8.96
CA LEU A 128 -11.83 8.02 -9.52
C LEU A 128 -11.67 9.53 -9.34
N GLY A 129 -10.55 9.92 -8.74
CA GLY A 129 -10.13 11.31 -8.65
C GLY A 129 -9.07 11.66 -9.69
N LEU A 130 -8.89 12.95 -9.96
CA LEU A 130 -7.71 13.44 -10.65
C LEU A 130 -6.48 13.07 -9.81
N GLY A 131 -5.54 12.35 -10.41
CA GLY A 131 -4.15 12.47 -9.99
C GLY A 131 -3.66 13.87 -10.37
N TRP A 132 -2.69 14.41 -9.64
CA TRP A 132 -2.07 15.69 -9.98
C TRP A 132 -1.21 15.54 -11.25
N GLY A 133 -1.84 15.17 -12.37
CA GLY A 133 -1.25 15.00 -13.68
C GLY A 133 -1.21 16.34 -14.40
N GLY A 134 -0.34 17.21 -13.91
CA GLY A 134 -0.08 18.52 -14.49
C GLY A 134 1.36 18.97 -14.25
N MET A 135 2.33 18.04 -14.25
CA MET A 135 3.75 18.37 -14.30
C MET A 135 4.56 17.10 -14.59
N GLY A 136 5.29 17.12 -15.72
CA GLY A 136 6.54 16.40 -15.91
C GLY A 136 6.52 14.88 -15.79
N HIS A 137 6.71 14.23 -16.93
CA HIS A 137 7.36 12.92 -17.07
C HIS A 137 8.71 12.98 -16.33
N ASP A 138 8.74 12.70 -15.01
CA ASP A 138 9.91 12.24 -14.22
C ASP A 138 9.74 12.40 -12.70
N THR A 139 8.71 13.09 -12.21
CA THR A 139 8.56 13.21 -10.75
C THR A 139 7.94 11.96 -10.16
N HIS A 140 8.66 11.30 -9.24
CA HIS A 140 8.11 10.35 -8.28
C HIS A 140 6.94 11.03 -7.54
N MET A 141 5.72 10.84 -8.05
CA MET A 141 4.52 11.50 -7.55
C MET A 141 4.16 10.90 -6.19
N SER A 142 4.58 11.57 -5.13
CA SER A 142 4.02 11.38 -3.80
C SER A 142 2.57 11.86 -3.83
N PHE A 143 1.62 10.92 -3.93
CA PHE A 143 0.25 11.24 -3.53
C PHE A 143 0.31 11.69 -2.07
N PRO A 144 -0.23 12.88 -1.72
CA PRO A 144 -0.32 13.26 -0.32
C PRO A 144 -1.05 12.14 0.41
N SER A 145 -0.46 11.71 1.53
CA SER A 145 -0.98 10.63 2.34
C SER A 145 -2.44 10.92 2.67
N TYR A 146 -3.35 10.13 2.09
CA TYR A 146 -4.79 10.24 2.30
C TYR A 146 -5.22 10.00 3.76
N SER A 147 -4.27 9.79 4.68
CA SER A 147 -4.50 9.65 6.12
C SER A 147 -5.09 10.89 6.77
N GLU A 148 -4.93 12.08 6.19
CA GLU A 148 -5.38 13.35 6.79
C GLU A 148 -6.78 13.81 6.35
N ALA A 149 -7.46 13.07 5.47
CA ALA A 149 -8.72 13.49 4.85
C ALA A 149 -9.94 12.63 5.22
N SER A 150 -10.00 12.04 6.41
CA SER A 150 -11.16 11.25 6.87
C SER A 150 -11.54 11.52 8.31
#